data_AF-A0A2P4P4R4-F1
#
_entry.id   AF-A0A2P4P4R4-F1
#
_cell.length_a   1.000
_cell.length_b   1.000
_cell.length_c   1.000
_cell.angle_alpha   90.00
_cell.angle_beta   90.00
_cell.angle_gamma   90.00
#
_symmetry.space_group_name_H-M   'P 1'
#
loop_
_entity.id
_entity.type
_entity.pdbx_description
1 polymer ?
#
loop_
_entity_poly.entity_id
_entity_poly.type
_entity_poly.pdbx_seq_one_letter_code
_entity_poly.pdbx_strand_id
1 'polypeptide(L)'
;MFIYIKTSLFAIYLFLIVVVYLMNLLIGLLNYAIEEDNNRVSYLMQKAEILAEIELFYLLPHQRRWRTWFPEVIHYYADFDKTRGEVQRLIKEGEWNTKEFTEMRNILLKKLEIEHNPIDNEAILEKLKSHEKLLKENNNEELEKLLKEICAK
;
A
#
# COMPACT_ATOMS: atom_id res chain seq x y z
N MET A 1 25.35 44.48 33.05
CA MET A 1 25.18 44.96 31.66
C MET A 1 25.72 43.96 30.62
N PHE A 2 26.97 43.50 30.71
CA PHE A 2 27.56 42.53 29.77
C PHE A 2 26.85 41.16 29.66
N ILE A 3 26.34 40.63 30.78
CA ILE A 3 25.61 39.35 30.78
C ILE A 3 24.31 39.45 29.96
N TYR A 4 23.56 40.53 30.15
CA TYR A 4 22.33 40.81 29.41
C TYR A 4 22.57 41.01 27.89
N ILE A 5 23.69 41.63 27.54
CA ILE A 5 24.08 41.80 26.12
C ILE A 5 24.44 40.44 25.50
N LYS A 6 25.19 39.60 26.22
CA LYS A 6 25.56 38.25 25.74
C LYS A 6 24.34 37.34 25.58
N THR A 7 23.43 37.34 26.54
CA THR A 7 22.19 36.54 26.45
C THR A 7 21.27 37.06 25.35
N SER A 8 21.14 38.38 25.20
CA SER A 8 20.36 38.98 24.11
C SER A 8 20.95 38.66 22.73
N LEU A 9 22.27 38.70 22.57
CA LEU A 9 22.94 38.35 21.30
C LEU A 9 22.76 36.87 20.95
N PHE A 10 22.89 35.99 21.94
CA PHE A 10 22.66 34.56 21.78
C PHE A 10 21.22 34.24 21.36
N ALA A 11 20.23 34.91 21.96
CA ALA A 11 18.84 34.75 21.61
C ALA A 11 18.56 35.18 20.14
N ILE A 12 19.14 36.30 19.70
CA ILE A 12 19.02 36.76 18.30
C ILE A 12 19.66 35.77 17.33
N TYR A 13 20.85 35.25 17.66
CA TYR A 13 21.54 34.24 16.85
C TYR A 13 20.73 32.95 16.72
N LEU A 14 20.18 32.45 17.82
CA LEU A 14 19.33 31.26 17.83
C LEU A 14 18.05 31.47 17.00
N PHE A 15 17.41 32.64 17.15
CA PHE A 15 16.22 32.99 16.37
C PHE A 15 16.52 33.02 14.87
N LEU A 16 17.64 33.60 14.45
CA LEU A 16 18.06 33.64 13.05
C LEU A 16 18.31 32.23 12.49
N ILE A 17 18.94 31.34 13.27
CA ILE A 17 19.14 29.94 12.86
C ILE A 17 17.80 29.23 12.69
N VAL A 18 16.88 29.35 13.65
CA VAL A 18 15.60 28.66 13.57
C VAL A 18 14.80 29.13 12.36
N VAL A 19 14.65 30.45 12.19
CA VAL A 19 13.83 31.01 11.12
C VAL A 19 14.44 30.81 9.74
N VAL A 20 15.76 30.98 9.59
CA VAL A 20 16.40 30.92 8.27
C VAL A 20 16.86 29.51 7.92
N TYR A 21 17.48 28.80 8.85
CA TYR A 21 18.06 27.48 8.54
C TYR A 21 17.06 26.36 8.80
N LEU A 22 16.46 26.32 9.99
CA LEU A 22 15.62 25.20 10.40
C LEU A 22 14.28 25.19 9.65
N MET A 23 13.63 26.33 9.47
CA MET A 23 12.36 26.39 8.71
C MET A 23 12.56 26.04 7.25
N ASN A 24 13.63 26.52 6.61
CA ASN A 24 13.91 26.19 5.21
C ASN A 24 14.26 24.72 5.03
N LEU A 25 15.02 24.14 5.97
CA LEU A 25 15.28 22.70 6.00
C LEU A 25 13.99 21.89 6.20
N LEU A 26 13.14 22.32 7.13
CA LEU A 26 11.85 21.67 7.40
C LEU A 26 10.93 21.72 6.18
N ILE A 27 10.84 22.86 5.50
CA ILE A 27 10.06 23.01 4.27
C ILE A 27 10.58 22.06 3.18
N GLY A 28 11.91 21.96 3.01
CA GLY A 28 12.51 21.04 2.04
C GLY A 28 12.21 19.57 2.34
N LEU A 29 12.35 19.16 3.60
CA LEU A 29 12.02 17.79 4.04
C LEU A 29 10.53 17.50 3.89
N LEU A 30 9.67 18.45 4.25
CA LEU A 30 8.22 18.30 4.12
C LEU A 30 7.81 18.19 2.66
N ASN A 31 8.39 19.00 1.76
CA ASN A 31 8.12 18.93 0.34
C ASN A 31 8.49 17.55 -0.25
N TYR A 32 9.65 17.02 0.14
CA TYR A 32 10.08 15.68 -0.28
C TYR A 32 9.10 14.59 0.19
N ALA A 33 8.71 14.62 1.46
CA ALA A 33 7.75 13.65 2.00
C ALA A 33 6.36 13.76 1.35
N ILE A 34 5.89 14.97 1.04
CA ILE A 34 4.62 15.19 0.32
C ILE A 34 4.72 14.62 -1.10
N GLU A 35 5.84 14.81 -1.80
CA GLU A 35 6.01 14.29 -3.15
C GLU A 35 6.00 12.76 -3.18
N GLU A 36 6.62 12.12 -2.19
CA GLU A 36 6.61 10.66 -2.03
C GLU A 36 5.21 10.11 -1.69
N ASP A 37 4.41 10.84 -0.88
CA ASP A 37 3.08 10.41 -0.45
C ASP A 37 1.92 10.97 -1.32
N ASN A 38 2.22 11.71 -2.40
CA ASN A 38 1.22 12.22 -3.35
C ASN A 38 0.70 11.10 -4.26
N ASN A 39 0.16 10.05 -3.66
CA ASN A 39 -0.44 8.93 -4.35
C ASN A 39 -1.97 9.09 -4.41
N ARG A 40 -2.47 9.33 -5.62
CA ARG A 40 -3.92 9.42 -5.89
C ARG A 40 -4.69 8.18 -5.42
N VAL A 41 -4.07 7.00 -5.47
CA VAL A 41 -4.70 5.74 -5.02
C VAL A 41 -4.91 5.76 -3.51
N SER A 42 -3.88 6.11 -2.74
CA SER A 42 -3.96 6.24 -1.28
C SER A 42 -5.01 7.28 -0.86
N TYR A 43 -5.05 8.43 -1.56
CA TYR A 43 -6.07 9.46 -1.32
C TYR A 43 -7.50 8.93 -1.53
N LEU A 44 -7.74 8.21 -2.63
CA LEU A 44 -9.06 7.65 -2.91
C LEU A 44 -9.44 6.55 -1.91
N MET A 45 -8.47 5.75 -1.46
CA MET A 45 -8.69 4.72 -0.42
C MET A 45 -9.12 5.36 0.90
N GLN A 46 -8.38 6.35 1.40
CA GLN A 46 -8.72 7.06 2.63
C GLN A 46 -10.07 7.78 2.51
N LYS A 47 -10.36 8.38 1.34
CA LYS A 47 -11.66 9.01 1.09
C LYS A 47 -12.81 8.00 1.16
N ALA A 48 -12.62 6.78 0.65
CA ALA A 48 -13.61 5.72 0.73
C ALA A 48 -13.81 5.22 2.16
N GLU A 49 -12.72 5.08 2.93
CA GLU A 49 -12.75 4.70 4.34
C GLU A 49 -13.54 5.71 5.18
N ILE A 50 -13.23 7.01 5.04
CA ILE A 50 -13.95 8.10 5.72
C ILE A 50 -15.44 8.09 5.31
N LEU A 51 -15.75 7.86 4.04
CA LEU A 51 -17.13 7.82 3.58
C LEU A 51 -17.91 6.65 4.20
N ALA A 52 -17.28 5.48 4.31
CA ALA A 52 -17.87 4.31 4.96
C ALA A 52 -18.11 4.55 6.45
N GLU A 53 -17.18 5.22 7.14
CA GLU A 53 -17.33 5.61 8.53
C GLU A 53 -18.51 6.59 8.73
N ILE A 54 -18.61 7.61 7.87
CA ILE A 54 -19.74 8.55 7.85
C ILE A 54 -21.06 7.80 7.64
N GLU A 55 -21.11 6.88 6.67
CA GLU A 55 -22.32 6.11 6.39
C GLU A 55 -22.74 5.23 7.55
N LEU A 56 -21.78 4.57 8.20
CA LEU A 56 -22.06 3.61 9.26
C LEU A 56 -22.46 4.29 10.58
N PHE A 57 -21.79 5.39 10.95
CA PHE A 57 -21.95 6.00 12.28
C PHE A 57 -22.76 7.30 12.30
N TYR A 58 -22.78 8.06 11.19
CA TYR A 58 -23.32 9.42 11.20
C TYR A 58 -24.61 9.59 10.38
N LEU A 59 -25.02 8.61 9.57
CA LEU A 59 -26.24 8.69 8.77
C LEU A 59 -27.44 7.95 9.38
N LEU A 60 -28.60 8.64 9.42
CA LEU A 60 -29.87 8.04 9.82
C LEU A 60 -30.38 7.03 8.77
N PRO A 61 -31.19 6.03 9.17
CA PRO A 61 -31.70 5.00 8.25
C PRO A 61 -32.44 5.56 7.02
N HIS A 62 -33.12 6.70 7.14
CA HIS A 62 -33.81 7.31 6.01
C HIS A 62 -32.84 8.03 5.04
N GLN A 63 -31.72 8.56 5.52
CA GLN A 63 -30.72 9.26 4.69
C GLN A 63 -29.95 8.25 3.83
N ARG A 64 -29.65 7.07 4.38
CA ARG A 64 -29.03 5.96 3.62
C ARG A 64 -29.90 5.41 2.50
N ARG A 65 -31.21 5.65 2.54
CA ARG A 65 -32.17 5.23 1.50
C ARG A 65 -32.49 6.33 0.48
N TRP A 66 -31.86 7.50 0.58
CA TRP A 66 -32.04 8.56 -0.41
C TRP A 66 -31.31 8.20 -1.71
N ARG A 67 -32.08 7.77 -2.70
CA ARG A 67 -31.59 7.38 -4.03
C ARG A 67 -30.79 8.48 -4.74
N THR A 68 -31.06 9.74 -4.43
CA THR A 68 -30.31 10.89 -4.97
C THR A 68 -28.89 10.97 -4.43
N TRP A 69 -28.63 10.50 -3.21
CA TRP A 69 -27.30 10.51 -2.58
C TRP A 69 -26.62 9.14 -2.67
N PHE A 70 -27.41 8.06 -2.62
CA PHE A 70 -26.98 6.67 -2.74
C PHE A 70 -27.73 5.99 -3.89
N PRO A 71 -27.25 6.15 -5.14
CA PRO A 71 -27.88 5.50 -6.28
C PRO A 71 -27.76 3.98 -6.17
N GLU A 72 -28.76 3.27 -6.70
CA GLU A 72 -28.76 1.80 -6.71
C GLU A 72 -27.68 1.22 -7.63
N VAL A 73 -27.36 1.93 -8.70
CA VAL A 73 -26.40 1.51 -9.72
C VAL A 73 -25.46 2.68 -10.00
N ILE A 74 -24.15 2.41 -9.98
CA ILE A 74 -23.13 3.39 -10.35
C ILE A 74 -22.50 2.95 -11.67
N HIS A 75 -22.62 3.79 -12.70
CA HIS A 75 -22.01 3.54 -14.00
C HIS A 75 -20.59 4.12 -14.01
N TYR A 76 -19.59 3.26 -14.13
CA TYR A 76 -18.20 3.65 -14.34
C TYR A 76 -17.79 3.35 -15.78
N TYR A 77 -17.12 4.32 -16.40
CA TYR A 77 -16.44 4.11 -17.66
C TYR A 77 -15.04 3.54 -17.38
N ALA A 78 -14.76 2.38 -17.95
CA ALA A 78 -13.45 1.75 -17.90
C ALA A 78 -13.04 1.41 -19.34
N ASP A 79 -11.83 1.82 -19.70
CA ASP A 79 -11.22 1.51 -21.00
C ASP A 79 -10.90 0.01 -21.05
N PHE A 80 -11.38 -0.67 -22.09
CA PHE A 80 -11.26 -2.12 -22.22
C PHE A 80 -9.80 -2.58 -22.23
N ASP A 81 -8.97 -1.97 -23.06
CA ASP A 81 -7.58 -2.38 -23.28
C ASP A 81 -6.74 -2.12 -22.03
N LYS A 82 -6.92 -0.95 -21.41
CA LYS A 82 -6.22 -0.63 -20.15
C LYS A 82 -6.64 -1.57 -19.05
N THR A 83 -7.93 -1.82 -18.89
CA THR A 83 -8.44 -2.73 -17.84
C THR A 83 -7.91 -4.14 -18.04
N ARG A 84 -7.89 -4.62 -19.29
CA ARG A 84 -7.34 -5.93 -19.62
C ARG A 84 -5.87 -6.05 -19.27
N GLY A 85 -5.05 -5.06 -19.62
CA GLY A 85 -3.62 -5.04 -19.31
C GLY A 85 -3.34 -5.02 -17.80
N GLU A 86 -4.08 -4.21 -17.05
CA GLU A 86 -3.95 -4.12 -15.59
C GLU A 86 -4.32 -5.44 -14.90
N VAL A 87 -5.41 -6.07 -15.29
CA VAL A 87 -5.84 -7.37 -14.73
C VAL A 87 -4.79 -8.46 -15.02
N GLN A 88 -4.23 -8.49 -16.23
CA GLN A 88 -3.15 -9.42 -16.56
C GLN A 88 -1.90 -9.19 -15.72
N ARG A 89 -1.54 -7.91 -15.46
CA ARG A 89 -0.41 -7.57 -14.58
C ARG A 89 -0.65 -8.09 -13.16
N LEU A 90 -1.82 -7.80 -12.58
CA LEU A 90 -2.17 -8.25 -11.22
C LEU A 90 -2.13 -9.78 -11.08
N ILE A 91 -2.61 -10.51 -12.10
CA ILE A 91 -2.53 -11.98 -12.13
C ILE A 91 -1.08 -12.45 -12.14
N LYS A 92 -0.22 -11.82 -12.94
CA LYS A 92 1.20 -12.17 -13.06
C LYS A 92 1.98 -11.87 -11.77
N GLU A 93 1.68 -10.75 -11.12
CA GLU A 93 2.32 -10.31 -9.87
C GLU A 93 1.77 -11.06 -8.64
N GLY A 94 0.68 -11.83 -8.80
CA GLY A 94 0.05 -12.56 -7.70
C GLY A 94 -0.77 -11.66 -6.75
N GLU A 95 -0.98 -10.40 -7.11
CA GLU A 95 -1.78 -9.42 -6.37
C GLU A 95 -3.29 -9.55 -6.65
N TRP A 96 -3.67 -10.42 -7.59
CA TRP A 96 -5.06 -10.69 -7.91
C TRP A 96 -5.76 -11.45 -6.78
N ASN A 97 -6.50 -10.73 -5.94
CA ASN A 97 -7.25 -11.33 -4.82
C ASN A 97 -8.30 -12.34 -5.32
N THR A 98 -8.21 -13.58 -4.83
CA THR A 98 -9.07 -14.69 -5.22
C THR A 98 -10.19 -15.01 -4.24
N LYS A 99 -10.20 -14.37 -3.06
CA LYS A 99 -11.05 -14.77 -1.93
C LYS A 99 -12.46 -14.15 -1.94
N GLU A 100 -12.62 -12.97 -2.54
CA GLU A 100 -13.88 -12.22 -2.51
C GLU A 100 -14.45 -12.00 -3.92
N PHE A 101 -15.79 -11.85 -4.02
CA PHE A 101 -16.50 -11.51 -5.25
C PHE A 101 -16.23 -12.45 -6.46
N THR A 102 -16.08 -13.76 -6.21
CA THR A 102 -15.68 -14.76 -7.20
C THR A 102 -16.56 -14.75 -8.47
N GLU A 103 -17.88 -14.56 -8.33
CA GLU A 103 -18.82 -14.54 -9.46
C GLU A 103 -18.61 -13.31 -10.35
N MET A 104 -18.57 -12.11 -9.77
CA MET A 104 -18.33 -10.86 -10.52
C MET A 104 -16.98 -10.89 -11.24
N ARG A 105 -15.97 -11.48 -10.59
CA ARG A 105 -14.64 -11.64 -11.15
C ARG A 105 -14.63 -12.55 -12.38
N ASN A 106 -15.30 -13.69 -12.32
CA ASN A 106 -15.41 -14.60 -13.46
C ASN A 106 -16.14 -13.93 -14.64
N ILE A 107 -17.18 -13.14 -14.34
CA ILE A 107 -17.88 -12.32 -15.34
C ILE A 107 -16.93 -11.28 -15.96
N LEU A 108 -16.12 -10.61 -15.15
CA LEU A 108 -15.14 -9.63 -15.62
C LEU A 108 -14.08 -10.28 -16.52
N LEU A 109 -13.48 -11.40 -16.10
CA LEU A 109 -12.47 -12.14 -16.88
C LEU A 109 -13.04 -12.61 -18.22
N LYS A 110 -14.28 -13.12 -18.21
CA LYS A 110 -15.00 -13.50 -19.44
C LYS A 110 -15.22 -12.29 -20.34
N LYS A 111 -15.61 -11.15 -19.78
CA LYS A 111 -15.86 -9.91 -20.53
C LYS A 111 -14.57 -9.34 -21.13
N LEU A 112 -13.44 -9.44 -20.42
CA LEU A 112 -12.12 -9.00 -20.86
C LEU A 112 -11.40 -10.02 -21.76
N GLU A 113 -12.03 -11.15 -22.07
CA GLU A 113 -11.44 -12.23 -22.87
C GLU A 113 -10.07 -12.68 -22.32
N ILE A 114 -10.01 -12.87 -21.00
CA ILE A 114 -8.83 -13.37 -20.29
C ILE A 114 -9.12 -14.82 -19.87
N GLU A 115 -8.40 -15.76 -20.47
CA GLU A 115 -8.38 -17.14 -20.00
C GLU A 115 -7.53 -17.21 -18.72
N HIS A 116 -8.19 -17.38 -17.57
CA HIS A 116 -7.53 -17.53 -16.29
C HIS A 116 -8.14 -18.71 -15.54
N ASN A 117 -7.35 -19.77 -15.34
CA ASN A 117 -7.72 -20.89 -14.49
C ASN A 117 -7.32 -20.58 -13.04
N PRO A 118 -8.27 -20.32 -12.12
CA PRO A 118 -7.95 -19.93 -10.75
C PRO A 118 -7.23 -21.03 -9.95
N ILE A 119 -7.36 -22.29 -10.38
CA ILE A 119 -6.87 -23.47 -9.66
C ILE A 119 -5.34 -23.61 -9.77
N ASP A 120 -4.73 -23.18 -10.88
CA ASP A 120 -3.31 -23.42 -11.12
C ASP A 120 -2.43 -22.48 -10.28
N ASN A 121 -2.77 -21.20 -10.16
CA ASN A 121 -1.86 -20.22 -9.55
C ASN A 121 -1.78 -20.35 -8.02
N GLU A 122 -2.88 -20.66 -7.34
CA GLU A 122 -2.87 -20.83 -5.87
C GLU A 122 -2.12 -22.11 -5.47
N ALA A 123 -2.34 -23.21 -6.19
CA ALA A 123 -1.62 -24.47 -5.99
C ALA A 123 -0.13 -24.35 -6.35
N ILE A 124 0.22 -23.60 -7.40
CA ILE A 124 1.62 -23.34 -7.77
C ILE A 124 2.29 -22.43 -6.73
N LEU A 125 1.61 -21.40 -6.24
CA LEU A 125 2.16 -20.48 -5.23
C LEU A 125 2.39 -21.17 -3.89
N GLU A 126 1.46 -22.02 -3.44
CA GLU A 126 1.66 -22.84 -2.23
C GLU A 126 2.84 -23.79 -2.41
N LYS A 127 2.94 -24.47 -3.56
CA LYS A 127 4.09 -25.33 -3.86
C LYS A 127 5.40 -24.56 -3.85
N LEU A 128 5.46 -23.37 -4.45
CA LEU A 128 6.65 -22.52 -4.47
C LEU A 128 7.06 -22.06 -3.05
N LYS A 129 6.10 -21.59 -2.24
CA LYS A 129 6.36 -21.21 -0.84
C LYS A 129 6.86 -22.38 0.00
N SER A 130 6.29 -23.58 -0.19
CA SER A 130 6.76 -24.79 0.49
C SER A 130 8.19 -25.16 0.08
N HIS A 131 8.52 -25.05 -1.21
CA HIS A 131 9.83 -25.41 -1.74
C HIS A 131 10.92 -24.42 -1.33
N GLU A 132 10.58 -23.13 -1.24
CA GLU A 132 11.48 -22.09 -0.72
C GLU A 132 11.80 -22.32 0.77
N LYS A 133 10.80 -22.70 1.57
CA LYS A 133 10.99 -23.03 2.99
C LYS A 133 11.91 -24.25 3.16
N LEU A 134 11.68 -25.31 2.38
CA LEU A 134 12.51 -26.51 2.40
C LEU A 134 13.97 -26.24 2.00
N LEU A 135 14.21 -25.37 1.02
CA LEU A 135 15.57 -24.98 0.62
C LEU A 135 16.31 -24.24 1.74
N LYS A 136 15.63 -23.37 2.49
CA LYS A 136 16.26 -22.63 3.61
C LYS A 136 16.58 -23.55 4.79
N GLU A 137 15.69 -24.48 5.12
CA GLU A 137 15.90 -25.44 6.22
C GLU A 137 17.05 -26.41 5.90
N ASN A 138 17.08 -26.99 4.70
CA ASN A 138 18.13 -27.93 4.29
C ASN A 138 19.52 -27.27 4.24
N ASN A 139 19.63 -26.06 3.69
CA ASN A 139 20.92 -25.36 3.59
C ASN A 139 21.50 -25.04 4.97
N ASN A 140 20.66 -24.75 5.97
CA ASN A 140 21.11 -24.47 7.33
C ASN A 140 21.59 -25.74 8.04
N GLU A 141 20.87 -26.86 7.89
CA GLU A 141 21.29 -28.15 8.45
C GLU A 141 22.59 -28.68 7.84
N GLU A 142 22.78 -28.48 6.54
CA GLU A 142 24.01 -28.90 5.83
C GLU A 142 25.21 -28.04 6.24
N LEU A 143 25.01 -26.72 6.42
CA LEU A 143 26.04 -25.82 6.96
C LEU A 143 26.43 -26.20 8.40
N GLU A 144 25.46 -26.54 9.25
CA GLU A 144 25.74 -26.98 10.63
C GLU A 144 26.55 -28.29 10.69
N LYS A 145 26.26 -29.25 9.79
CA LYS A 145 27.02 -30.50 9.70
C LYS A 145 28.46 -30.25 9.24
N LEU A 146 28.64 -29.43 8.20
CA LEU A 146 29.97 -29.07 7.69
C LEU A 146 30.80 -28.30 8.73
N LEU A 147 30.18 -27.39 9.49
CA LEU A 147 30.84 -26.69 10.59
C LEU A 147 31.27 -27.64 11.70
N LYS A 148 30.46 -28.63 12.05
CA LYS A 148 30.82 -29.66 13.05
C LYS A 148 31.98 -30.54 12.59
N GLU A 149 32.05 -30.90 11.30
CA GLU A 149 33.18 -31.65 10.73
C GLU A 149 34.48 -30.83 10.71
N ILE A 150 34.41 -29.54 10.40
CA ILE A 150 35.58 -28.65 10.42
C ILE A 150 36.09 -28.42 11.84
N CYS A 151 35.21 -28.21 12.82
CA CYS A 151 35.60 -28.01 14.23
C CYS A 151 36.09 -29.30 14.94
N ALA A 152 35.83 -30.48 14.37
CA ALA A 152 36.27 -31.76 14.92
C ALA A 152 37.64 -32.24 14.39
N LYS A 153 38.27 -31.47 13.50
CA LYS A 153 39.58 -31.76 12.88
C LYS A 153 40.64 -30.81 13.40
#